data_AF-A0A662ZIR0-F1
#
_entry.id   AF-A0A662ZIR0-F1
#
_cell.length_a   1.000
_cell.length_b   1.000
_cell.length_c   1.000
_cell.angle_alpha   90.00
_cell.angle_beta   90.00
_cell.angle_gamma   90.00
#
_symmetry.space_group_name_H-M   'P 1'
#
loop_
_entity.id
_entity.type
_entity.pdbx_description
1 polymer ?
#
loop_
_entity_poly.entity_id
_entity_poly.type
_entity_poly.pdbx_seq_one_letter_code
_entity_poly.pdbx_strand_id
1 'polypeptide(L)'
;MKKRKIEDFMRCGAKMRVLKSLFVGTMVDAYPLLSPNDRAKMRSMEGKLREICSRLEGCMFRNVPGLSDDYLDVFYGAPDISNRSPVDAKVVEMAKEMVDEMFGKAD
;
A
#
# COMPACT_ATOMS: atom_id res chain seq x y z
N MET A 1 -1.78 -24.37 7.98
CA MET A 1 -1.81 -23.01 7.41
C MET A 1 -1.41 -23.10 5.94
N LYS A 2 -2.18 -22.50 5.00
CA LYS A 2 -1.75 -22.43 3.59
C LYS A 2 -0.45 -21.63 3.52
N LYS A 3 0.58 -22.20 2.87
CA LYS A 3 1.85 -21.51 2.60
C LYS A 3 1.51 -20.29 1.75
N ARG A 4 1.59 -19.08 2.34
CA ARG A 4 1.36 -17.83 1.60
C ARG A 4 2.51 -17.64 0.63
N LYS A 5 2.20 -17.36 -0.62
CA LYS A 5 3.24 -17.10 -1.63
C LYS A 5 3.64 -15.64 -1.57
N ILE A 6 4.83 -15.32 -2.07
CA ILE A 6 5.28 -13.93 -2.16
C ILE A 6 4.32 -13.08 -2.99
N GLU A 7 3.71 -13.66 -4.04
CA GLU A 7 2.72 -12.96 -4.86
C GLU A 7 1.49 -12.51 -4.06
N ASP A 8 1.07 -13.26 -3.03
CA ASP A 8 -0.06 -12.86 -2.17
C ASP A 8 0.24 -11.55 -1.41
N PHE A 9 1.48 -11.43 -0.93
CA PHE A 9 1.96 -10.23 -0.24
C PHE A 9 2.14 -9.07 -1.21
N MET A 10 2.70 -9.31 -2.40
CA MET A 10 2.84 -8.28 -3.44
C MET A 10 1.48 -7.73 -3.88
N ARG A 11 0.49 -8.61 -4.08
CA ARG A 11 -0.87 -8.23 -4.44
C ARG A 11 -1.55 -7.43 -3.33
N CYS A 12 -1.34 -7.82 -2.07
CA CYS A 12 -1.83 -7.07 -0.91
C CYS A 12 -1.13 -5.71 -0.78
N GLY A 13 0.19 -5.66 -0.99
CA GLY A 13 1.00 -4.45 -1.00
C GLY A 13 0.52 -3.46 -2.04
N ALA A 14 0.30 -3.91 -3.28
CA ALA A 14 -0.27 -3.09 -4.36
C ALA A 14 -1.58 -2.41 -3.94
N LYS A 15 -2.54 -3.17 -3.38
CA LYS A 15 -3.81 -2.61 -2.85
C LYS A 15 -3.59 -1.61 -1.71
N MET A 16 -2.67 -1.89 -0.80
CA MET A 16 -2.36 -0.95 0.29
C MET A 16 -1.74 0.34 -0.21
N ARG A 17 -0.93 0.30 -1.27
CA ARG A 17 -0.38 1.51 -1.89
C ARG A 17 -1.50 2.36 -2.50
N VAL A 18 -2.42 1.74 -3.26
CA VAL A 18 -3.60 2.44 -3.81
C VAL A 18 -4.44 3.06 -2.69
N LEU A 19 -4.77 2.27 -1.65
CA LEU A 19 -5.54 2.76 -0.50
C LEU A 19 -4.85 3.94 0.19
N LYS A 20 -3.54 3.85 0.43
CA LYS A 20 -2.77 4.92 1.07
C LYS A 20 -2.73 6.18 0.21
N SER A 21 -2.51 6.07 -1.09
CA SER A 21 -2.52 7.22 -1.99
C SER A 21 -3.87 7.93 -2.01
N LEU A 22 -4.97 7.17 -2.14
CA LEU A 22 -6.33 7.72 -2.07
C LEU A 22 -6.63 8.35 -0.70
N PHE A 23 -6.25 7.65 0.38
CA PHE A 23 -6.46 8.13 1.74
C PHE A 23 -5.69 9.42 2.03
N VAL A 24 -4.41 9.50 1.64
CA VAL A 24 -3.58 10.70 1.83
C VAL A 24 -4.12 11.87 0.99
N GLY A 25 -4.46 11.64 -0.28
CA GLY A 25 -5.09 12.68 -1.12
C GLY A 25 -6.39 13.20 -0.50
N THR A 26 -7.28 12.28 -0.10
CA THR A 26 -8.54 12.61 0.58
C THR A 26 -8.29 13.37 1.89
N MET A 27 -7.28 12.95 2.66
CA MET A 27 -6.94 13.61 3.91
C MET A 27 -6.51 15.05 3.65
N VAL A 28 -5.62 15.31 2.67
CA VAL A 28 -5.17 16.67 2.33
C VAL A 28 -6.36 17.57 1.97
N ASP A 29 -7.27 17.09 1.12
CA ASP A 29 -8.41 17.88 0.65
C ASP A 29 -9.48 18.08 1.73
N ALA A 30 -9.74 17.07 2.56
CA ALA A 30 -10.74 17.12 3.61
C ALA A 30 -10.25 17.83 4.88
N TYR A 31 -8.96 17.79 5.19
CA TYR A 31 -8.39 18.33 6.43
C TYR A 31 -8.84 19.77 6.75
N PRO A 32 -8.82 20.75 5.82
CA PRO A 32 -9.28 22.10 6.12
C PRO A 32 -10.79 22.18 6.40
N LEU A 33 -11.59 21.27 5.85
CA LEU A 33 -13.05 21.24 5.99
C LEU A 33 -13.53 20.59 7.28
N LEU A 34 -12.67 19.80 7.94
CA LEU A 34 -13.03 19.00 9.09
C LEU A 34 -12.84 19.72 10.43
N SER A 35 -13.67 19.35 11.40
CA SER A 35 -13.51 19.71 12.80
C SER A 35 -12.18 19.17 13.38
N PRO A 36 -11.63 19.77 14.44
CA PRO A 36 -10.43 19.23 15.11
C PRO A 36 -10.57 17.77 15.54
N ASN A 37 -11.75 17.36 16.00
CA ASN A 37 -12.02 15.98 16.40
C ASN A 37 -11.95 15.02 15.21
N ASP A 38 -12.49 15.40 14.06
CA ASP A 38 -12.45 14.54 12.87
C ASP A 38 -11.05 14.49 12.24
N ARG A 39 -10.29 15.58 12.31
CA ARG A 39 -8.85 15.58 11.95
C ARG A 39 -8.05 14.60 12.82
N ALA A 40 -8.33 14.54 14.13
CA ALA A 40 -7.69 13.59 15.02
C ALA A 40 -8.05 12.13 14.66
N LYS A 41 -9.32 11.85 14.30
CA LYS A 41 -9.73 10.53 13.81
C LYS A 41 -9.00 10.14 12.53
N MET A 42 -8.86 11.06 11.56
CA MET A 42 -8.11 10.79 10.32
C MET A 42 -6.65 10.42 10.60
N ARG A 43 -5.95 11.18 11.44
CA ARG A 43 -4.56 10.82 11.83
C ARG A 43 -4.48 9.46 12.52
N SER A 44 -5.45 9.13 13.37
CA SER A 44 -5.50 7.81 14.02
C SER A 44 -5.66 6.68 12.99
N MET A 45 -6.49 6.88 11.96
CA MET A 45 -6.65 5.92 10.87
C MET A 45 -5.37 5.75 10.05
N GLU A 46 -4.66 6.85 9.75
CA GLU A 46 -3.36 6.81 9.07
C GLU A 46 -2.35 5.95 9.87
N GLY A 47 -2.26 6.18 11.18
CA GLY A 47 -1.38 5.41 12.07
C GLY A 47 -1.68 3.92 12.06
N LYS A 48 -2.97 3.55 12.12
CA LYS A 48 -3.41 2.15 12.04
C LYS A 48 -3.07 1.49 10.71
N LEU A 49 -3.22 2.21 9.59
CA LEU A 49 -2.83 1.69 8.27
C LEU A 49 -1.32 1.43 8.18
N ARG A 50 -0.49 2.32 8.74
CA ARG A 50 0.97 2.13 8.81
C ARG A 50 1.34 0.92 9.66
N GLU A 51 0.69 0.73 10.80
CA GLU A 51 0.90 -0.43 11.66
C GLU A 51 0.54 -1.75 10.97
N ILE A 52 -0.57 -1.79 10.22
CA ILE A 52 -0.96 -2.95 9.41
C ILE A 52 0.11 -3.27 8.36
N CYS A 53 0.63 -2.26 7.66
CA CYS A 53 1.71 -2.44 6.68
C CYS A 53 2.95 -3.08 7.32
N SER A 54 3.38 -2.57 8.47
CA SER A 54 4.53 -3.12 9.21
C SER A 54 4.32 -4.57 9.66
N ARG A 55 3.11 -4.90 10.12
CA ARG A 55 2.77 -6.28 10.47
C ARG A 55 2.78 -7.21 9.25
N LEU A 56 2.30 -6.73 8.10
CA LEU A 56 2.28 -7.51 6.85
C LEU A 56 3.70 -7.72 6.30
N GLU A 57 4.55 -6.71 6.35
CA GLU A 57 5.98 -6.82 6.03
C GLU A 57 6.67 -7.86 6.91
N GLY A 58 6.54 -7.74 8.24
CA GLY A 58 7.14 -8.71 9.17
C GLY A 58 6.58 -10.13 8.97
N CYS A 59 5.32 -10.26 8.54
CA CYS A 59 4.73 -11.55 8.16
C CYS A 59 5.32 -12.11 6.86
N MET A 60 5.58 -11.24 5.88
CA MET A 60 6.16 -11.60 4.58
C MET A 60 7.56 -12.18 4.75
N PHE A 61 8.48 -11.45 5.39
CA PHE A 61 9.86 -11.92 5.61
C PHE A 61 9.93 -13.17 6.49
N ARG A 62 8.99 -13.35 7.42
CA ARG A 62 8.91 -14.56 8.26
C ARG A 62 8.43 -15.79 7.47
N ASN A 63 7.48 -15.60 6.55
CA ASN A 63 6.85 -16.70 5.81
C ASN A 63 7.62 -17.09 4.54
N VAL A 64 8.39 -16.15 3.98
CA VAL A 64 9.20 -16.34 2.78
C VAL A 64 10.65 -16.00 3.15
N PRO A 65 11.41 -16.95 3.72
CA PRO A 65 12.80 -16.69 4.10
C PRO A 65 13.68 -16.52 2.85
N GLY A 66 14.71 -15.66 2.96
CA GLY A 66 15.67 -15.41 1.88
C GLY A 66 15.27 -14.33 0.89
N LEU A 67 14.23 -13.54 1.18
CA LEU A 67 13.94 -12.33 0.40
C LEU A 67 15.07 -11.31 0.55
N SER A 68 15.36 -10.60 -0.54
CA SER A 68 16.24 -9.44 -0.53
C SER A 68 15.54 -8.20 0.04
N ASP A 69 16.33 -7.16 0.31
CA ASP A 69 15.82 -5.86 0.76
C ASP A 69 14.93 -5.17 -0.30
N ASP A 70 14.94 -5.61 -1.55
CA ASP A 70 14.04 -5.11 -2.60
C ASP A 70 12.55 -5.29 -2.24
N TYR A 71 12.25 -6.21 -1.32
CA TYR A 71 10.89 -6.48 -0.85
C TYR A 71 10.45 -5.57 0.29
N LEU A 72 11.34 -4.79 0.91
CA LEU A 72 10.97 -3.84 1.96
C LEU A 72 9.88 -2.88 1.46
N ASP A 73 10.01 -2.39 0.23
CA ASP A 73 9.11 -1.39 -0.29
C ASP A 73 7.70 -1.91 -0.62
N VAL A 74 7.43 -3.22 -0.62
CA VAL A 74 6.14 -3.82 -1.06
C VAL A 74 4.91 -3.08 -0.48
N PHE A 75 4.97 -2.63 0.78
CA PHE A 75 3.87 -1.92 1.44
C PHE A 75 4.05 -0.39 1.58
N TYR A 76 5.21 0.16 1.23
CA TYR A 76 5.57 1.55 1.58
C TYR A 76 5.74 2.51 0.39
N GLY A 77 5.79 2.01 -0.84
CA GLY A 77 5.85 2.85 -2.05
C GLY A 77 4.52 3.55 -2.40
N ALA A 78 4.56 4.34 -3.47
CA ALA A 78 3.40 4.98 -4.09
C ALA A 78 3.33 4.61 -5.59
N PRO A 79 2.15 4.59 -6.24
CA PRO A 79 2.01 4.19 -7.65
C PRO A 79 2.62 5.17 -8.66
N ASP A 80 2.91 6.40 -8.24
CA ASP A 80 3.28 7.57 -9.06
C ASP A 80 4.76 7.97 -8.97
N ILE A 81 5.57 7.28 -8.17
CA ILE A 81 7.01 7.55 -8.00
C ILE A 81 7.82 6.62 -8.89
N SER A 82 8.94 7.10 -9.42
CA SER A 82 9.91 6.29 -10.19
C SER A 82 10.27 5.00 -9.45
N ASN A 83 10.16 3.86 -10.15
CA ASN A 83 10.41 2.53 -9.59
C ASN A 83 11.81 2.45 -8.94
N ARG A 84 11.86 2.00 -7.68
CA ARG A 84 13.12 1.88 -6.91
C ARG A 84 13.84 0.55 -7.10
N SER A 85 13.11 -0.48 -7.53
CA SER A 85 13.62 -1.82 -7.81
C SER A 85 12.71 -2.56 -8.81
N PRO A 86 13.14 -3.71 -9.36
CA PRO A 86 12.27 -4.56 -10.17
C PRO A 86 11.04 -5.09 -9.41
N VAL A 87 11.18 -5.35 -8.10
CA VAL A 87 10.05 -5.75 -7.24
C VAL A 87 9.06 -4.60 -7.12
N ASP A 88 9.56 -3.39 -6.88
CA ASP A 88 8.76 -2.19 -6.79
C ASP A 88 7.98 -1.91 -8.08
N ALA A 89 8.64 -2.02 -9.24
CA ALA A 89 8.02 -1.90 -10.56
C ALA A 89 6.84 -2.86 -10.73
N LYS A 90 7.01 -4.12 -10.34
CA LYS A 90 5.97 -5.15 -10.41
C LYS A 90 4.80 -4.84 -9.47
N VAL A 91 5.05 -4.33 -8.26
CA VAL A 91 3.99 -3.92 -7.34
C VAL A 91 3.23 -2.71 -7.86
N VAL A 92 3.90 -1.76 -8.51
CA VAL A 92 3.27 -0.60 -9.17
C VAL A 92 2.40 -1.04 -10.35
N GLU A 93 2.88 -1.97 -11.19
CA GLU A 93 2.09 -2.54 -12.29
C GLU A 93 0.82 -3.22 -11.76
N MET A 94 0.95 -4.08 -10.75
CA MET A 94 -0.20 -4.70 -10.09
C MET A 94 -1.18 -3.67 -9.52
N ALA A 95 -0.68 -2.56 -8.99
CA ALA A 95 -1.53 -1.48 -8.46
C ALA A 95 -2.32 -0.80 -9.59
N LYS A 96 -1.70 -0.56 -10.76
CA LYS A 96 -2.36 0.01 -11.94
C LYS A 96 -3.44 -0.93 -12.47
N GLU A 97 -3.12 -2.21 -12.64
CA GLU A 97 -4.10 -3.23 -13.07
C GLU A 97 -5.32 -3.27 -12.14
N MET A 98 -5.12 -3.17 -10.83
CA MET A 98 -6.23 -3.16 -9.86
C MET A 98 -7.08 -1.91 -9.95
N VAL A 99 -6.47 -0.75 -10.21
CA VAL A 99 -7.22 0.50 -10.42
C VAL A 99 -8.08 0.38 -11.68
N ASP A 100 -7.50 -0.12 -12.77
CA ASP A 100 -8.23 -0.39 -14.02
C ASP A 100 -9.38 -1.39 -13.80
N GLU A 101 -9.17 -2.44 -13.02
CA GLU A 101 -10.22 -3.41 -12.66
C GLU A 101 -11.34 -2.78 -11.82
N MET A 102 -11.00 -1.85 -10.90
CA MET A 102 -11.96 -1.25 -9.97
C MET A 102 -12.79 -0.13 -10.58
N PHE A 103 -12.19 0.68 -11.46
CA PHE A 103 -12.78 1.92 -11.96
C PHE A 103 -12.99 1.92 -13.48
N GLY A 104 -12.58 0.86 -14.17
CA GLY A 104 -12.46 0.84 -15.63
C GLY A 104 -11.17 1.51 -16.09
N LYS A 105 -10.76 1.22 -17.32
CA LYS A 105 -9.66 1.95 -17.95
C LYS A 105 -10.12 3.37 -18.28
N ALA A 106 -9.30 4.37 -17.94
CA ALA A 106 -9.47 5.69 -18.50
C ALA A 106 -9.12 5.63 -20.00
N ASP A 107 -10.06 6.02 -20.85
CA ASP A 107 -9.86 6.19 -22.30
C ASP A 107 -8.89 7.35 -22.61
#